data_AF-A0A936CK04-F1
#
_entry.id   AF-A0A936CK04-F1
#
_cell.length_a   1.000
_cell.length_b   1.000
_cell.length_c   1.000
_cell.angle_alpha   90.00
_cell.angle_beta   90.00
_cell.angle_gamma   90.00
#
_symmetry.space_group_name_H-M   'P 1'
#
loop_
_entity.id
_entity.type
_entity.pdbx_description
1 polymer ?
#
loop_
_entity_poly.entity_id
_entity_poly.type
_entity_poly.pdbx_seq_one_letter_code
_entity_poly.pdbx_strand_id
1 'polypeptide(L)'
;MNRLACRRRPLLGLLPRARNRELAEIGRILQIETGAVFRALKNGEHVSGVYRQRIQLSSGRYAVLDDGIRFSLVPWHPAIEQALGRRLSVVVQGQSASWRLDRSLGVVGR
;
A
#
# COMPACT_ATOMS: atom_id res chain seq x y z
N MET A 1 -8.25 25.12 -14.24
CA MET A 1 -9.10 24.70 -13.09
C MET A 1 -8.45 23.45 -12.52
N ASN A 2 -7.98 23.33 -11.28
CA ASN A 2 -8.02 24.11 -10.06
C ASN A 2 -6.66 23.93 -9.35
N ARG A 3 -6.15 24.99 -8.71
CA ARG A 3 -4.99 24.94 -7.80
C ARG A 3 -5.43 24.33 -6.46
N LEU A 4 -4.46 24.13 -5.56
CA LEU A 4 -4.53 23.76 -4.12
C LEU A 4 -4.16 22.29 -3.87
N ALA A 5 -2.88 21.95 -3.73
CA ALA A 5 -2.08 22.15 -2.51
C ALA A 5 -2.68 21.46 -1.27
N CYS A 6 -2.20 20.25 -1.00
CA CYS A 6 -1.94 19.80 0.36
C CYS A 6 -0.58 19.10 0.37
N ARG A 7 0.48 19.91 0.34
CA ARG A 7 1.85 19.49 0.64
C ARG A 7 1.93 19.22 2.14
N ARG A 8 1.30 18.15 2.61
CA ARG A 8 1.40 17.72 4.01
C ARG A 8 2.80 17.12 4.16
N ARG A 9 3.74 17.91 4.69
CA ARG A 9 5.02 17.45 5.22
C ARG A 9 4.81 17.17 6.71
N PRO A 10 4.72 15.91 7.17
CA PRO A 10 4.82 15.63 8.59
C PRO A 10 6.30 15.61 8.94
N LEU A 11 6.77 16.72 9.50
CA LEU A 11 8.03 16.75 10.25
C LEU A 11 7.73 16.19 11.64
N LEU A 12 8.35 15.04 11.94
CA LEU A 12 8.91 14.60 13.24
C LEU A 12 8.74 13.08 13.34
N GLY A 13 9.89 12.40 13.31
CA GLY A 13 9.99 10.96 13.50
C GLY A 13 9.49 10.58 14.89
N LEU A 14 8.53 9.66 14.95
CA LEU A 14 8.07 9.05 16.18
C LEU A 14 7.78 7.57 15.90
N LEU A 15 8.52 6.72 16.61
CA LEU A 15 8.22 5.41 17.18
C LEU A 15 7.15 4.53 16.49
N PRO A 16 7.32 3.18 16.45
CA PRO A 16 6.43 2.23 15.75
C PRO A 16 4.93 2.30 16.11
N ARG A 17 4.55 2.97 17.21
CA ARG A 17 3.15 3.27 17.57
C ARG A 17 2.50 4.37 16.71
N ALA A 18 3.27 5.30 16.15
CA ALA A 18 2.75 6.35 15.27
C ALA A 18 2.46 5.82 13.85
N ARG A 19 3.24 4.84 13.38
CA ARG A 19 3.07 4.22 12.05
C ARG A 19 1.66 3.67 11.86
N ASN A 20 1.16 2.88 12.81
CA ASN A 20 -0.19 2.30 12.69
C ASN A 20 -1.28 3.37 12.67
N ARG A 21 -1.07 4.50 13.36
CA ARG A 21 -2.01 5.63 13.34
C ARG A 21 -1.97 6.36 12.00
N GLU A 22 -0.78 6.58 11.44
CA GLU A 22 -0.61 7.16 10.10
C GLU A 22 -1.28 6.27 9.03
N LEU A 23 -1.05 4.95 9.10
CA LEU A 23 -1.71 3.98 8.21
C LEU A 23 -3.24 3.99 8.37
N ALA A 24 -3.76 4.11 9.59
CA ALA A 24 -5.19 4.20 9.84
C ALA A 24 -5.82 5.51 9.34
N GLU A 25 -5.13 6.65 9.51
CA GLU A 25 -5.59 7.94 8.99
C GLU A 25 -5.65 7.92 7.46
N ILE A 26 -4.57 7.44 6.83
CA ILE A 26 -4.46 7.37 5.37
C ILE A 26 -5.41 6.32 4.81
N GLY A 27 -5.57 5.20 5.50
CA GLY A 27 -6.59 4.21 5.19
C GLY A 27 -8.00 4.81 5.18
N ARG A 28 -8.35 5.66 6.16
CA ARG A 28 -9.66 6.35 6.15
C ARG A 28 -9.80 7.34 4.99
N ILE A 29 -8.75 8.09 4.69
CA ILE A 29 -8.75 9.04 3.56
C ILE A 29 -8.99 8.28 2.25
N LEU A 30 -8.21 7.22 2.01
CA LEU A 30 -8.35 6.39 0.82
C LEU A 30 -9.70 5.67 0.75
N GLN A 31 -10.29 5.31 1.90
CA GLN A 31 -11.62 4.72 1.95
C GLN A 31 -12.69 5.72 1.51
N ILE A 32 -12.55 7.00 1.87
CA ILE A 32 -13.46 8.07 1.39
C ILE A 32 -13.24 8.34 -0.10
N GLU A 33 -11.98 8.39 -0.56
CA GLU A 33 -11.66 8.68 -1.96
C GLU A 33 -11.98 7.53 -2.93
N THR A 34 -11.73 6.29 -2.49
CA THR A 34 -11.87 5.08 -3.33
C THR A 34 -13.19 4.34 -3.09
N GLY A 35 -13.87 4.60 -1.96
CA GLY A 35 -15.08 3.89 -1.53
C GLY A 35 -14.85 2.46 -1.01
N ALA A 36 -13.61 1.98 -1.00
CA ALA A 36 -13.26 0.62 -0.62
C ALA A 36 -13.04 0.50 0.91
N VAL A 37 -13.12 -0.71 1.47
CA VAL A 37 -12.94 -0.90 2.92
C VAL A 37 -11.46 -0.99 3.29
N PHE A 38 -10.98 -0.08 4.15
CA PHE A 38 -9.60 -0.14 4.64
C PHE A 38 -9.41 -1.30 5.63
N ARG A 39 -8.42 -2.15 5.36
CA ARG A 39 -7.95 -3.20 6.26
C ARG A 39 -6.51 -2.93 6.68
N ALA A 40 -6.32 -2.69 7.98
CA ALA A 40 -4.99 -2.62 8.57
C ALA A 40 -4.41 -4.03 8.69
N LEU A 41 -3.25 -4.27 8.10
CA LEU A 41 -2.56 -5.56 8.18
C LEU A 41 -1.71 -5.63 9.45
N LYS A 42 -1.73 -6.80 10.09
CA LYS A 42 -0.84 -7.10 11.22
C LYS A 42 0.48 -7.69 10.71
N ASN A 43 1.51 -7.59 11.55
CA ASN A 43 2.76 -8.30 11.29
C ASN A 43 2.50 -9.82 11.23
N GLY A 44 3.04 -10.49 10.21
CA GLY A 44 2.82 -11.91 9.93
C GLY A 44 1.58 -12.19 9.06
N GLU A 45 0.80 -11.18 8.70
CA GLU A 45 -0.39 -11.38 7.88
C GLU A 45 -0.01 -11.55 6.39
N HIS A 46 -0.57 -12.58 5.77
CA HIS A 46 -0.51 -12.80 4.34
C HIS A 46 -1.76 -12.20 3.68
N VAL A 47 -1.56 -11.35 2.69
CA VAL A 47 -2.64 -10.77 1.90
C VAL A 47 -2.34 -10.97 0.42
N SER A 48 -3.36 -11.29 -0.36
CA SER A 48 -3.29 -11.31 -1.82
C SER A 48 -4.19 -10.21 -2.37
N GLY A 49 -3.75 -9.51 -3.40
CA GLY A 49 -4.52 -8.43 -4.00
C GLY A 49 -3.84 -7.85 -5.23
N VAL A 50 -4.59 -7.04 -5.97
CA VAL A 50 -4.08 -6.30 -7.12
C VAL A 50 -3.35 -5.06 -6.63
N TYR A 51 -2.10 -4.89 -7.04
CA TYR A 51 -1.34 -3.70 -6.73
C TYR A 51 -1.86 -2.52 -7.55
N ARG A 52 -2.55 -1.57 -6.90
CA ARG A 52 -3.22 -0.44 -7.59
C ARG A 52 -2.34 0.79 -7.69
N GLN A 53 -1.63 1.15 -6.62
CA GLN A 53 -0.82 2.38 -6.56
C GLN A 53 0.18 2.38 -5.39
N ARG A 54 1.28 3.16 -5.54
CA ARG A 54 2.20 3.49 -4.44
C ARG A 54 1.79 4.79 -3.75
N ILE A 55 1.98 4.83 -2.43
CA ILE A 55 1.77 6.00 -1.60
C ILE A 55 3.06 6.27 -0.81
N GLN A 56 3.51 7.50 -0.86
CA GLN A 56 4.65 7.99 -0.08
C GLN A 56 4.12 8.52 1.25
N LEU A 57 4.51 7.86 2.35
CA LEU A 57 4.16 8.23 3.72
C LEU A 57 5.41 8.71 4.47
N SER A 58 5.21 9.36 5.61
CA SER A 58 6.32 9.81 6.48
C SER A 58 7.08 8.60 7.04
N SER A 59 6.36 7.51 7.31
CA SER A 59 6.94 6.24 7.79
C SER A 59 7.67 5.42 6.72
N GLY A 60 7.57 5.80 5.43
CA GLY A 60 8.13 5.04 4.31
C GLY A 60 7.18 4.94 3.11
N ARG A 61 7.48 4.04 2.18
CA ARG A 61 6.64 3.82 0.99
C ARG A 61 5.71 2.64 1.24
N TYR A 62 4.45 2.79 0.85
CA TYR A 62 3.44 1.75 0.98
C TYR A 62 2.74 1.53 -0.35
N ALA A 63 2.35 0.29 -0.60
CA ALA A 63 1.57 -0.12 -1.74
C ALA A 63 0.14 -0.38 -1.28
N VAL A 64 -0.81 0.08 -2.09
CA VAL A 64 -2.23 -0.26 -1.93
C VAL A 64 -2.46 -1.57 -2.68
N LEU A 65 -2.79 -2.63 -1.94
CA LEU A 65 -3.35 -3.84 -2.51
C LEU A 65 -4.85 -3.79 -2.41
N ASP A 66 -5.50 -4.01 -3.53
CA ASP A 66 -6.94 -4.09 -3.62
C ASP A 66 -7.36 -5.54 -3.86
N ASP A 67 -8.23 -6.06 -3.01
CA ASP A 67 -8.81 -7.40 -3.14
C ASP A 67 -10.12 -7.38 -3.94
N GLY A 68 -10.54 -6.22 -4.44
CA GLY A 68 -11.80 -5.97 -5.15
C GLY A 68 -12.92 -5.43 -4.25
N ILE A 69 -12.88 -5.72 -2.95
CA ILE A 69 -13.89 -5.27 -1.96
C ILE A 69 -13.24 -4.45 -0.84
N ARG A 70 -11.97 -4.76 -0.54
CA ARG A 70 -11.19 -4.18 0.55
C ARG A 70 -9.83 -3.83 0.00
N PHE A 71 -9.19 -2.83 0.60
CA PHE A 71 -7.81 -2.53 0.31
C PHE A 71 -6.96 -2.57 1.57
N SER A 72 -5.71 -2.96 1.39
CA SER A 72 -4.73 -3.09 2.44
C SER A 72 -3.47 -2.31 2.09
N LEU A 73 -2.90 -1.64 3.09
CA LEU A 73 -1.63 -0.93 2.95
C LEU A 73 -0.49 -1.85 3.40
N VAL A 74 0.42 -2.16 2.48
CA VAL A 74 1.62 -2.98 2.75
C VAL A 74 2.87 -2.17 2.47
N PRO A 75 4.01 -2.44 3.14
CA PRO A 75 5.25 -1.75 2.83
C PRO A 75 5.68 -2.07 1.39
N TRP A 76 5.84 -1.02 0.58
CA TRP A 76 6.15 -1.13 -0.85
C TRP A 76 7.56 -1.67 -1.07
N HIS A 77 7.75 -2.44 -2.15
CA HIS A 77 9.05 -2.98 -2.54
C HIS A 77 9.35 -2.68 -4.01
N PRO A 78 10.58 -2.25 -4.36
CA PRO A 78 10.91 -1.87 -5.74
C PRO A 78 10.70 -3.00 -6.77
N ALA A 79 10.88 -4.26 -6.35
CA ALA A 79 10.64 -5.42 -7.23
C ALA A 79 9.19 -5.54 -7.73
N ILE A 80 8.21 -4.93 -7.06
CA ILE A 80 6.81 -4.95 -7.48
C ILE A 80 6.38 -3.69 -8.23
N GLU A 81 7.28 -2.73 -8.43
CA GLU A 81 6.96 -1.49 -9.15
C GLU A 81 6.46 -1.78 -10.57
N GLN A 82 7.09 -2.77 -11.24
CA GLN A 82 6.68 -3.23 -12.56
C GLN A 82 5.44 -4.14 -12.55
N ALA A 83 4.94 -4.49 -11.37
CA ALA A 83 3.75 -5.31 -11.20
C ALA A 83 2.48 -4.46 -10.92
N LEU A 84 2.51 -3.18 -11.25
CA LEU A 84 1.35 -2.30 -11.17
C LEU A 84 0.20 -2.88 -12.01
N GLY A 85 -0.98 -2.99 -11.41
CA GLY A 85 -2.16 -3.60 -12.02
C GLY A 85 -2.15 -5.14 -12.02
N ARG A 86 -1.13 -5.79 -11.47
CA ARG A 86 -1.07 -7.25 -11.36
C ARG A 86 -1.49 -7.73 -9.97
N ARG A 87 -2.02 -8.95 -9.90
CA ARG A 87 -2.33 -9.62 -8.63
C ARG A 87 -1.05 -10.19 -8.02
N LEU A 88 -0.82 -9.84 -6.76
CA LEU A 88 0.35 -10.18 -5.98
C LEU A 88 -0.09 -10.76 -4.64
N SER A 89 0.73 -11.65 -4.10
CA SER A 89 0.62 -12.20 -2.77
C SER A 89 1.76 -11.65 -1.93
N VAL A 90 1.46 -11.07 -0.77
CA VAL A 90 2.44 -10.40 0.07
C VAL A 90 2.29 -10.79 1.53
N VAL A 91 3.41 -11.17 2.13
CA VAL A 91 3.50 -11.53 3.55
C VAL A 91 4.19 -10.39 4.28
N VAL A 92 3.47 -9.71 5.17
CA VAL A 92 4.02 -8.61 5.97
C VAL A 92 4.91 -9.18 7.07
N GLN A 93 6.18 -8.78 7.11
CA GLN A 93 7.18 -9.17 8.10
C GLN A 93 7.72 -7.91 8.81
N GLY A 94 6.85 -7.30 9.62
CA GLY A 94 7.14 -6.16 10.47
C GLY A 94 7.42 -4.92 9.66
N GLN A 95 8.70 -4.67 9.38
CA GLN A 95 9.16 -3.54 8.58
C GLN A 95 9.34 -3.87 7.10
N SER A 96 9.38 -5.16 6.77
CA SER A 96 9.57 -5.67 5.42
C SER A 96 8.32 -6.41 4.97
N ALA A 97 8.22 -6.68 3.67
CA ALA A 97 7.19 -7.54 3.11
C ALA A 97 7.82 -8.47 2.07
N SER A 98 7.45 -9.75 2.13
CA SER A 98 7.81 -10.72 1.09
C SER A 98 6.75 -10.74 0.03
N TRP A 99 7.14 -10.41 -1.20
CA TRP A 99 6.24 -10.30 -2.35
C TRP A 99 6.37 -11.51 -3.26
N ARG A 100 5.25 -12.07 -3.69
CA ARG A 100 5.16 -13.15 -4.66
C ARG A 100 4.19 -12.73 -5.75
N LEU A 101 4.69 -12.63 -6.98
CA LEU A 101 3.84 -12.41 -8.14
C LEU A 101 3.03 -13.69 -8.38
N ASP A 102 1.70 -13.60 -8.34
CA ASP A 102 0.88 -14.69 -8.81
C ASP A 102 1.12 -14.77 -10.32
N ARG A 103 1.58 -15.93 -10.81
CA ARG A 103 2.14 -16.05 -12.17
C ARG A 103 1.05 -16.06 -13.26
N SER A 104 -0.08 -15.40 -13.02
CA SER A 104 -1.15 -15.18 -13.98
C SER A 104 -0.77 -14.00 -14.89
N LEU A 105 -0.22 -14.39 -16.05
CA LEU A 105 0.02 -13.63 -17.28
C LEU A 105 1.35 -12.86 -17.37
N GLY A 106 2.38 -13.57 -17.83
CA GLY A 106 3.41 -12.95 -18.67
C GLY A 106 2.84 -12.67 -20.07
N VAL A 107 3.18 -11.52 -20.63
CA VAL A 107 3.91 -11.47 -21.90
C VAL A 107 4.68 -10.16 -21.98
N VAL A 108 5.94 -10.29 -22.34
CA VAL A 108 6.87 -9.23 -22.78
C VAL A 108 6.48 -8.82 -24.20
N GLY A 109 6.46 -7.52 -24.49
CA GLY A 109 6.58 -6.97 -25.85
C GLY A 109 7.04 -5.53 -25.68
N ARG A 110 8.37 -5.33 -25.65
CA ARG A 110 9.19 -4.78 -26.75
C ARG A 110 8.90 -3.31 -27.02
#